data_AF-A0A971ED54-F1
#
_entry.id   AF-A0A971ED54-F1
#
_cell.length_a   1.000
_cell.length_b   1.000
_cell.length_c   1.000
_cell.angle_alpha   90.00
_cell.angle_beta   90.00
_cell.angle_gamma   90.00
#
_symmetry.space_group_name_H-M   'P 1'
#
loop_
_entity.id
_entity.type
_entity.pdbx_description
1 polymer ?
#
loop_
_entity_poly.entity_id
_entity_poly.type
_entity_poly.pdbx_seq_one_letter_code
_entity_poly.pdbx_strand_id
1 'polypeptide(L)'
;MEAKTLSLPRLNQLTPTLESTALKLMEEAGELAQVIGKFRGLSGEKVDQDDRAVVKAITRELLDVAQTAVTMMFVMEEQFGVDLDQAL
;
A
#
# COMPACT_ATOMS: atom_id res chain seq x y z
N MET A 1 0.79 4.72 23.91
CA MET A 1 0.38 4.54 22.51
C MET A 1 -0.53 3.34 22.45
N GLU A 2 -1.67 3.45 21.78
CA GLU A 2 -2.43 2.27 21.38
C GLU A 2 -1.79 1.71 20.12
N ALA A 3 -1.38 0.43 20.17
CA ALA A 3 -0.79 -0.26 19.04
C ALA A 3 -1.74 -1.38 18.59
N LYS A 4 -1.92 -1.49 17.27
CA LYS A 4 -2.64 -2.60 16.66
C LYS A 4 -1.65 -3.36 15.80
N THR A 5 -1.48 -4.65 16.08
CA THR A 5 -0.65 -5.53 15.26
C THR A 5 -1.42 -5.97 14.02
N LEU A 6 -0.84 -5.72 12.85
CA LEU A 6 -1.30 -6.21 11.55
C LEU A 6 -0.21 -7.12 10.99
N SER A 7 -0.57 -8.34 10.61
CA SER A 7 0.34 -9.29 9.97
C SER A 7 0.15 -9.25 8.46
N LEU A 8 1.14 -8.75 7.74
CA LEU A 8 1.14 -8.67 6.27
C LEU A 8 2.19 -9.69 5.75
N PRO A 9 1.77 -10.77 5.06
CA PRO A 9 2.67 -11.82 4.63
C PRO A 9 3.51 -11.34 3.44
N ARG A 10 4.66 -11.99 3.20
CA ARG A 10 5.33 -11.85 1.90
C ARG A 10 4.40 -12.34 0.78
N LEU A 11 4.36 -11.62 -0.34
CA LEU A 11 3.66 -12.08 -1.53
C LEU A 11 4.44 -13.24 -2.17
N ASN A 12 3.87 -14.45 -2.09
CA ASN A 12 4.44 -15.64 -2.71
C ASN A 12 4.28 -15.61 -4.24
N GLN A 13 5.13 -16.34 -4.97
CA GLN A 13 5.11 -16.49 -6.44
C GLN A 13 5.57 -15.27 -7.25
N LEU A 14 6.13 -14.25 -6.60
CA LEU A 14 6.79 -13.12 -7.25
C LEU A 14 8.30 -13.18 -6.97
N THR A 15 9.11 -12.66 -7.88
CA THR A 15 10.55 -12.39 -7.67
C THR A 15 10.76 -10.88 -7.60
N PRO A 16 10.32 -10.22 -6.52
CA PRO A 16 10.42 -8.76 -6.41
C PRO A 16 11.89 -8.31 -6.36
N THR A 17 12.19 -7.22 -7.07
CA THR A 17 13.44 -6.45 -6.94
C THR A 17 13.15 -5.13 -6.23
N LEU A 18 14.22 -4.41 -5.86
CA LEU A 18 14.09 -3.07 -5.30
C LEU A 18 13.35 -2.13 -6.27
N GLU A 19 13.73 -2.16 -7.55
CA GLU A 19 13.13 -1.32 -8.58
C GLU A 19 11.68 -1.70 -8.85
N SER A 20 11.36 -3.00 -8.95
CA SER A 20 9.99 -3.44 -9.22
C SER A 20 9.05 -3.10 -8.07
N THR A 21 9.52 -3.23 -6.83
CA THR A 21 8.74 -2.88 -5.64
C THR A 21 8.59 -1.37 -5.49
N ALA A 22 9.61 -0.58 -5.82
CA ALA A 22 9.49 0.88 -5.85
C ALA A 22 8.47 1.36 -6.90
N LEU A 23 8.50 0.78 -8.11
CA LEU A 23 7.50 1.07 -9.16
C LEU A 23 6.09 0.72 -8.70
N LYS A 24 5.91 -0.47 -8.12
CA LYS A 24 4.61 -0.91 -7.62
C LYS A 24 4.12 -0.03 -6.47
N LEU A 25 5.01 0.39 -5.57
CA LEU A 25 4.66 1.28 -4.47
C LEU A 25 4.10 2.63 -4.97
N MET A 26 4.69 3.18 -6.05
CA MET A 26 4.17 4.39 -6.69
C MET A 26 2.81 4.16 -7.36
N GLU A 27 2.61 2.98 -7.97
CA GLU A 27 1.32 2.58 -8.55
C GLU A 27 0.23 2.51 -7.47
N GLU A 28 0.45 1.75 -6.39
CA GLU A 28 -0.52 1.62 -5.29
C GLU A 28 -0.84 2.97 -4.62
N ALA A 29 0.19 3.82 -4.44
CA ALA A 29 0.00 5.16 -3.91
C ALA A 29 -0.86 6.04 -4.86
N GLY A 30 -0.67 5.87 -6.17
CA GLY A 30 -1.48 6.52 -7.20
C GLY A 30 -2.93 6.03 -7.20
N GLU A 31 -3.16 4.73 -7.03
CA GLU A 31 -4.50 4.13 -6.92
C GLU A 31 -5.24 4.62 -5.66
N LEU A 32 -4.57 4.64 -4.51
CA LEU A 32 -5.08 5.24 -3.29
C LEU A 32 -5.45 6.72 -3.49
N ALA A 33 -4.57 7.51 -4.10
CA ALA A 33 -4.84 8.91 -4.41
C ALA A 33 -6.03 9.07 -5.37
N GLN A 34 -6.15 8.19 -6.37
CA GLN A 34 -7.24 8.20 -7.32
C GLN A 34 -8.59 7.92 -6.63
N VAL A 35 -8.67 6.91 -5.76
CA VAL A 35 -9.90 6.58 -5.02
C VAL A 35 -10.32 7.74 -4.12
N ILE A 36 -9.38 8.34 -3.40
CA ILE A 36 -9.63 9.55 -2.58
C ILE A 36 -10.11 10.71 -3.45
N GLY A 37 -9.47 10.93 -4.60
CA GLY A 37 -9.78 12.03 -5.51
C GLY A 37 -11.16 11.91 -6.15
N LYS A 38 -11.53 10.71 -6.61
CA LYS A 38 -12.86 10.39 -7.14
C LYS A 38 -13.96 10.67 -6.12
N PHE A 39 -13.76 10.26 -4.86
CA PHE A 39 -14.72 10.55 -3.79
C PHE A 39 -14.87 12.05 -3.52
N ARG A 40 -13.80 12.81 -3.63
CA ARG A 40 -13.83 14.26 -3.42
C ARG A 40 -14.26 15.05 -4.67
N GLY A 41 -14.60 14.38 -5.76
CA GLY A 41 -14.97 15.00 -7.04
C GLY A 41 -13.86 15.87 -7.63
N LEU A 42 -12.58 15.56 -7.32
CA LEU A 42 -11.44 16.40 -7.70
C LEU A 42 -11.18 16.41 -9.21
N SER A 43 -11.77 15.49 -9.97
CA SER A 43 -11.66 15.42 -11.42
C SER A 43 -12.98 15.73 -12.14
N GLY A 44 -13.95 16.33 -11.45
CA GLY A 44 -15.24 16.74 -12.02
C GLY A 44 -16.33 15.65 -11.99
N GLU A 45 -16.14 14.59 -11.21
CA GLU A 45 -17.15 13.56 -10.99
C GLU A 45 -18.35 14.10 -10.19
N LYS A 46 -19.57 13.68 -10.55
CA LYS A 46 -20.73 13.84 -9.66
C LYS A 46 -20.61 12.82 -8.53
N VAL A 47 -20.37 13.29 -7.31
CA VAL A 47 -20.24 12.43 -6.13
C VAL A 47 -21.64 12.04 -5.67
N ASP A 48 -22.05 10.83 -6.03
CA ASP A 48 -23.29 10.16 -5.58
C ASP A 48 -22.97 8.72 -5.17
N GLN A 49 -21.91 8.57 -4.36
CA GLN A 49 -21.42 7.28 -3.88
C GLN A 49 -21.77 7.09 -2.40
N ASP A 50 -22.10 5.86 -2.01
CA ASP A 50 -22.27 5.47 -0.61
C ASP A 50 -20.94 5.60 0.15
N ASP A 51 -20.92 6.43 1.18
CA ASP A 51 -19.76 6.67 2.05
C ASP A 51 -19.13 5.37 2.56
N ARG A 52 -19.93 4.33 2.85
CA ARG A 52 -19.38 3.04 3.32
C ARG A 52 -18.58 2.32 2.24
N ALA A 53 -19.07 2.35 1.00
CA ALA A 53 -18.39 1.74 -0.13
C ALA A 53 -17.06 2.44 -0.41
N VAL A 54 -17.06 3.78 -0.31
CA VAL A 54 -15.85 4.61 -0.45
C VAL A 54 -14.82 4.28 0.61
N VAL A 55 -15.20 4.30 1.89
CA VAL A 55 -14.27 4.01 2.99
C VAL A 55 -13.68 2.61 2.84
N LYS A 56 -14.48 1.64 2.39
CA LYS A 56 -14.01 0.28 2.10
C LYS A 56 -13.00 0.25 0.95
N ALA A 57 -13.22 1.00 -0.12
CA ALA A 57 -12.28 1.13 -1.23
C ALA A 57 -10.97 1.77 -0.78
N ILE A 58 -11.02 2.89 -0.06
CA ILE A 58 -9.83 3.55 0.48
C ILE A 58 -9.04 2.61 1.41
N THR A 59 -9.74 1.87 2.27
CA THR A 59 -9.11 0.90 3.18
C THR A 59 -8.39 -0.20 2.39
N ARG A 60 -8.96 -0.66 1.27
CA ARG A 60 -8.34 -1.66 0.41
C ARG A 60 -7.04 -1.14 -0.21
N GLU A 61 -7.10 0.00 -0.90
CA GLU A 61 -5.91 0.60 -1.52
C GLU A 61 -4.82 0.91 -0.48
N LEU A 62 -5.22 1.36 0.72
CA LEU A 62 -4.28 1.61 1.82
C LEU A 62 -3.57 0.33 2.28
N LEU A 63 -4.28 -0.81 2.34
CA LEU A 63 -3.68 -2.09 2.67
C LEU A 63 -2.75 -2.59 1.55
N ASP A 64 -3.09 -2.32 0.29
CA ASP A 64 -2.24 -2.69 -0.86
C ASP A 64 -0.93 -1.87 -0.89
N VAL A 65 -0.99 -0.57 -0.56
CA VAL A 65 0.21 0.26 -0.30
C VAL A 65 1.06 -0.33 0.82
N ALA A 66 0.44 -0.66 1.97
CA ALA A 66 1.15 -1.21 3.12
C ALA A 66 1.81 -2.56 2.79
N GLN A 67 1.11 -3.44 2.09
CA GLN A 67 1.60 -4.75 1.68
C GLN A 67 2.77 -4.65 0.71
N THR A 68 2.71 -3.70 -0.23
CA THR A 68 3.81 -3.43 -1.17
C THR A 68 5.04 -2.90 -0.43
N ALA A 69 4.86 -1.98 0.53
CA ALA A 69 5.94 -1.48 1.36
C ALA A 69 6.60 -2.59 2.20
N VAL A 70 5.81 -3.44 2.86
CA VAL A 70 6.31 -4.60 3.61
C VAL A 70 7.05 -5.58 2.69
N THR A 71 6.58 -5.78 1.47
CA THR A 71 7.28 -6.62 0.47
C THR A 71 8.65 -6.04 0.12
N MET A 72 8.75 -4.72 -0.06
CA MET A 72 10.02 -4.03 -0.28
C MET A 72 10.95 -4.15 0.92
N MET A 73 10.44 -4.12 2.15
CA MET A 73 11.23 -4.37 3.36
C MET A 73 11.84 -5.78 3.36
N PHE A 74 11.07 -6.82 3.01
CA PHE A 74 11.62 -8.17 2.83
C PHE A 74 12.72 -8.23 1.74
N VAL A 75 12.57 -7.49 0.64
CA VAL A 75 13.62 -7.38 -0.39
C VAL A 75 14.90 -6.77 0.19
N MET A 76 14.78 -5.74 1.04
CA MET A 76 15.92 -5.10 1.71
C MET A 76 16.66 -6.06 2.65
N GLU A 77 15.94 -6.87 3.43
CA GLU A 77 16.55 -7.89 4.29
C GLU A 77 17.26 -8.97 3.46
N GLU A 78 16.56 -9.54 2.48
CA GLU A 78 17.05 -10.73 1.76
C GLU A 78 18.18 -10.43 0.78
N GLN A 79 18.09 -9.31 0.05
CA GLN A 79 19.03 -9.00 -1.04
C GLN A 79 20.16 -8.06 -0.59
N PHE A 80 19.90 -7.23 0.43
CA PHE A 80 20.84 -6.20 0.87
C PHE A 80 21.32 -6.40 2.31
N GLY A 81 20.80 -7.40 3.04
CA GLY A 81 21.22 -7.72 4.40
C GLY A 81 20.85 -6.65 5.43
N VAL A 82 19.80 -5.87 5.17
CA VAL A 82 19.25 -4.93 6.14
C VAL A 82 18.68 -5.71 7.33
N ASP A 83 18.89 -5.21 8.54
CA ASP A 83 18.25 -5.71 9.76
C ASP A 83 17.09 -4.77 10.12
N LEU A 84 15.86 -5.21 9.87
CA LEU A 84 14.67 -4.38 10.14
C LEU A 84 14.39 -4.23 11.63
N ASP A 85 14.77 -5.21 12.46
CA ASP A 85 14.58 -5.15 13.91
C ASP A 85 15.49 -4.07 14.53
N GLN A 86 16.67 -3.81 13.96
CA GLN A 86 17.53 -2.69 14.35
C GLN A 86 17.06 -1.33 13.83
N ALA A 87 16.24 -1.29 12.77
CA ALA A 87 15.79 -0.06 12.13
C ALA A 87 14.48 0.51 12.72
N LEU A 88 13.73 -0.30 13.48
CA LEU A 88 12.46 0.03 14.15
C LEU A 88 12.65 0.57 15.58
#